data_AF-A0A7W7KE39-F1
#
_entry.id   AF-A0A7W7KE39-F1
#
_cell.length_a   1.000
_cell.length_b   1.000
_cell.length_c   1.000
_cell.angle_alpha   90.00
_cell.angle_beta   90.00
_cell.angle_gamma   90.00
#
_symmetry.space_group_name_H-M   'P 1'
#
loop_
_entity.id
_entity.type
_entity.pdbx_description
1 polymer ?
#
loop_
_entity_poly.entity_id
_entity_poly.type
_entity_poly.pdbx_seq_one_letter_code
_entity_poly.pdbx_strand_id
1 'polypeptide(L)'
;MQNLPVGSLVIGKEAIITGLGGFEASVQGLWAFVATSALKPRDLSHRGTLALQAGRILGGHAQRAYAGTYRTNGHVISLRIETWLWNPLADSSSLFGVGPGSPDVYHYEAEVDPVFMSGEMTSQAAPGLKLTAALMKICDLDGAY
;
A
#
# COMPACT_ATOMS: atom_id res chain seq x y z
N MET A 1 44.27 -28.91 4.58
CA MET A 1 43.30 -28.87 3.48
C MET A 1 41.92 -29.13 4.07
N GLN A 2 41.12 -28.08 4.25
CA GLN A 2 39.70 -28.20 4.61
C GLN A 2 38.89 -27.43 3.57
N ASN A 3 37.80 -28.06 3.18
CA ASN A 3 37.09 -27.91 1.91
C ASN A 3 36.49 -26.51 1.71
N LEU A 4 36.74 -25.93 0.54
CA LEU A 4 35.93 -24.85 -0.02
C LEU A 4 34.59 -25.44 -0.50
N PRO A 5 33.43 -24.86 -0.18
CA PRO A 5 32.20 -25.18 -0.89
C PRO A 5 32.23 -24.49 -2.26
N VAL A 6 32.28 -25.31 -3.30
CA VAL A 6 31.96 -24.95 -4.68
C VAL A 6 30.46 -24.70 -4.79
N GLY A 7 30.07 -23.61 -5.45
CA GLY A 7 28.68 -23.35 -5.81
C GLY A 7 28.43 -21.94 -6.36
N SER A 8 29.12 -21.56 -7.44
CA SER A 8 28.71 -20.41 -8.26
C SER A 8 27.75 -20.86 -9.35
N LEU A 9 26.57 -20.24 -9.46
CA LEU A 9 25.70 -20.34 -10.63
C LEU A 9 25.64 -18.99 -11.35
N VAL A 10 25.94 -19.01 -12.64
CA VAL A 10 25.88 -17.87 -13.56
C VAL A 10 24.41 -17.59 -13.93
N ILE A 11 24.01 -16.32 -13.86
CA ILE A 11 22.67 -15.87 -14.23
C ILE A 11 22.58 -15.75 -15.76
N GLY A 12 21.87 -16.69 -16.37
CA GLY A 12 21.15 -16.51 -17.63
C GLY A 12 19.69 -16.90 -17.36
N LYS A 13 18.77 -15.92 -17.46
CA LYS A 13 17.31 -16.04 -17.30
C LYS A 13 16.84 -17.12 -16.32
N GLU A 14 16.99 -16.83 -15.03
CA GLU A 14 16.22 -17.33 -13.87
C GLU A 14 17.16 -17.23 -12.66
N ALA A 15 16.85 -16.31 -11.74
CA ALA A 15 17.65 -16.14 -10.53
C ALA A 15 17.22 -17.18 -9.49
N ILE A 16 18.13 -18.09 -9.14
CA ILE A 16 18.01 -18.92 -7.93
C ILE A 16 18.60 -18.13 -6.77
N ILE A 17 17.76 -17.79 -5.79
CA ILE A 17 18.18 -17.21 -4.51
C ILE A 17 18.51 -18.37 -3.56
N THR A 18 19.77 -18.51 -3.19
CA THR A 18 20.17 -19.29 -2.02
C THR A 18 21.08 -18.46 -1.14
N GLY A 19 20.53 -18.01 -0.01
CA GLY A 19 21.24 -17.27 1.02
C GLY A 19 20.45 -17.32 2.32
N LEU A 20 21.05 -17.94 3.33
CA LEU A 20 20.55 -18.10 4.69
C LEU A 20 20.29 -16.73 5.35
N GLY A 21 19.07 -16.53 5.87
CA GLY A 21 18.62 -15.28 6.49
C GLY A 21 17.76 -14.46 5.53
N GLY A 22 16.49 -14.85 5.38
CA GLY A 22 15.53 -14.12 4.56
C GLY A 22 15.43 -12.69 5.06
N PHE A 23 15.92 -11.74 4.27
CA PHE A 23 15.48 -10.36 4.37
C PHE A 23 14.00 -10.38 4.02
N GLU A 24 13.15 -10.57 5.03
CA GLU A 24 11.72 -10.33 4.90
C GLU A 24 11.62 -8.81 4.71
N ALA A 25 11.58 -8.41 3.43
CA ALA A 25 11.72 -7.02 3.08
C ALA A 25 10.52 -6.26 3.68
N SER A 26 10.83 -5.34 4.59
CA SER A 26 9.84 -4.71 5.45
C SER A 26 8.82 -3.92 4.62
N VAL A 27 7.53 -4.07 4.92
CA VAL A 27 6.48 -3.21 4.35
C VAL A 27 6.51 -1.79 4.92
N GLN A 28 7.26 -1.57 6.00
CA GLN A 28 7.38 -0.25 6.62
C GLN A 28 8.08 0.72 5.68
N GLY A 29 7.53 1.92 5.56
CA GLY A 29 8.02 2.89 4.59
C GLY A 29 7.04 4.01 4.32
N LEU A 30 7.52 5.01 3.59
CA LEU A 30 6.67 5.98 2.93
C LEU A 30 6.36 5.47 1.52
N TRP A 31 5.08 5.50 1.14
CA TRP A 31 4.57 4.96 -0.10
C TRP A 31 3.81 6.03 -0.87
N ALA A 32 4.08 6.14 -2.17
CA ALA A 32 3.21 6.82 -3.10
C ALA A 32 1.99 5.93 -3.37
N PHE A 33 0.79 6.49 -3.23
CA PHE A 33 -0.47 5.80 -3.44
C PHE A 33 -1.13 6.30 -4.72
N VAL A 34 -1.61 5.37 -5.55
CA VAL A 34 -2.48 5.67 -6.68
C VAL A 34 -3.69 4.75 -6.69
N ALA A 35 -4.86 5.26 -7.10
CA ALA A 35 -6.07 4.46 -7.22
C ALA A 35 -6.97 4.90 -8.38
N THR A 36 -7.78 3.96 -8.86
CA THR A 36 -8.92 4.26 -9.74
C THR A 36 -10.04 4.93 -8.93
N SER A 37 -11.08 5.40 -9.61
CA SER A 37 -12.28 5.92 -8.95
C SER A 37 -13.55 5.34 -9.52
N ALA A 38 -14.65 5.48 -8.79
CA ALA A 38 -15.99 5.15 -9.27
C ALA A 38 -16.32 5.87 -10.60
N LEU A 39 -15.85 7.12 -10.76
CA LEU A 39 -16.08 7.93 -11.96
C LEU A 39 -15.12 7.60 -13.10
N LYS A 40 -13.93 7.10 -12.78
CA LYS A 40 -12.88 6.74 -13.75
C LYS A 40 -12.27 5.38 -13.39
N PRO A 41 -12.98 4.28 -13.63
CA PRO A 41 -12.59 2.94 -13.18
C PRO A 41 -11.35 2.38 -13.89
N ARG A 42 -10.88 3.03 -14.97
CA ARG A 42 -9.71 2.62 -15.76
C ARG A 42 -8.52 3.58 -15.64
N ASP A 43 -8.61 4.60 -14.81
CA ASP A 43 -7.60 5.66 -14.70
C ASP A 43 -7.10 5.78 -13.27
N LEU A 44 -5.82 5.45 -13.05
CA LEU A 44 -5.09 5.62 -11.79
C LEU A 44 -4.76 7.11 -11.55
N SER A 45 -5.80 7.92 -11.44
CA SER A 45 -5.72 9.38 -11.42
C SER A 45 -5.68 9.96 -10.01
N HIS A 46 -6.16 9.23 -9.00
CA HIS A 46 -6.09 9.68 -7.62
C HIS A 46 -4.74 9.34 -7.03
N ARG A 47 -4.09 10.35 -6.45
CA ARG A 47 -2.71 10.28 -5.97
C ARG A 47 -2.64 10.79 -4.55
N GLY A 48 -1.87 10.10 -3.72
CA GLY A 48 -1.63 10.48 -2.33
C GLY A 48 -0.35 9.82 -1.82
N THR A 49 -0.16 9.91 -0.51
CA THR A 49 0.95 9.25 0.18
C THR A 49 0.44 8.56 1.44
N LEU A 50 1.11 7.48 1.83
CA LEU A 50 0.84 6.69 3.03
C LEU A 50 2.18 6.34 3.68
N ALA A 51 2.32 6.59 4.97
CA ALA A 51 3.35 6.01 5.81
C ALA A 51 2.78 4.74 6.47
N LEU A 52 3.48 3.63 6.28
CA LEU A 52 3.23 2.37 7.00
C LEU A 52 4.33 2.21 8.04
N GLN A 53 3.97 2.23 9.32
CA GLN A 53 4.93 2.08 10.41
C GLN A 53 4.27 1.42 11.62
N ALA A 54 4.93 0.40 12.19
CA ALA A 54 4.49 -0.28 13.41
C ALA A 54 2.98 -0.66 13.43
N GLY A 55 2.46 -1.18 12.31
CA GLY A 55 1.05 -1.57 12.17
C GLY A 55 0.06 -0.41 12.03
N ARG A 56 0.55 0.84 11.90
CA ARG A 56 -0.24 2.06 11.72
C ARG A 56 -0.09 2.63 10.32
N ILE A 57 -1.13 3.33 9.90
CA ILE A 57 -1.20 4.07 8.64
C ILE A 57 -1.40 5.53 8.97
N LEU A 58 -0.62 6.40 8.36
CA LEU A 58 -0.85 7.85 8.33
C LEU A 58 -0.60 8.36 6.92
N GLY A 59 -1.38 9.32 6.44
CA GLY A 59 -1.14 9.87 5.12
C GLY A 59 -2.23 10.80 4.65
N GLY A 60 -2.31 10.96 3.34
CA GLY A 60 -3.33 11.80 2.74
C GLY A 60 -3.03 12.16 1.30
N HIS A 61 -3.89 13.04 0.80
CA HIS A 61 -3.69 13.80 -0.41
C HIS A 61 -4.21 15.22 -0.22
N ALA A 62 -4.21 16.01 -1.28
CA ALA A 62 -4.55 17.45 -1.24
C ALA A 62 -5.91 17.78 -0.58
N GLN A 63 -6.85 16.83 -0.47
CA GLN A 63 -8.19 17.09 0.07
C GLN A 63 -8.53 16.23 1.29
N ARG A 64 -7.94 15.03 1.43
CA ARG A 64 -8.30 14.08 2.49
C ARG A 64 -7.09 13.60 3.28
N ALA A 65 -7.30 13.46 4.57
CA ALA A 65 -6.36 12.87 5.50
C ALA A 65 -6.70 11.39 5.67
N TYR A 66 -5.67 10.57 5.86
CA TYR A 66 -5.78 9.12 6.02
C TYR A 66 -5.16 8.71 7.35
N ALA A 67 -5.83 7.81 8.08
CA ALA A 67 -5.27 7.15 9.25
C ALA A 67 -5.85 5.75 9.37
N GLY A 68 -5.13 4.83 10.01
CA GLY A 68 -5.63 3.48 10.15
C GLY A 68 -4.61 2.47 10.65
N THR A 69 -4.82 1.23 10.27
CA THR A 69 -3.98 0.10 10.68
C THR A 69 -3.73 -0.84 9.52
N TYR A 70 -2.56 -1.46 9.50
CA TYR A 70 -2.26 -2.54 8.58
C TYR A 70 -1.80 -3.78 9.35
N ARG A 71 -1.96 -4.94 8.72
CA ARG A 71 -1.40 -6.21 9.16
C ARG A 71 -0.79 -6.92 7.97
N THR A 72 0.27 -7.66 8.20
CA THR A 72 0.84 -8.61 7.24
C THR A 72 0.56 -10.03 7.73
N ASN A 73 0.24 -10.93 6.80
CA ASN A 73 0.06 -12.35 7.07
C ASN A 73 0.78 -13.14 5.97
N GLY A 74 2.03 -13.55 6.25
CA GLY A 74 2.91 -14.10 5.23
C GLY A 74 3.10 -13.11 4.08
N HIS A 75 2.68 -13.51 2.88
CA HIS A 75 2.85 -12.72 1.65
C HIS A 75 1.69 -11.77 1.35
N VAL A 76 0.75 -11.55 2.27
CA VAL A 76 -0.39 -10.65 2.07
C VAL A 76 -0.37 -9.51 3.07
N ILE A 77 -0.64 -8.30 2.61
CA ILE A 77 -0.89 -7.14 3.46
C ILE A 77 -2.35 -6.72 3.37
N SER A 78 -2.96 -6.43 4.52
CA SER A 78 -4.32 -5.89 4.62
C SER A 78 -4.29 -4.55 5.34
N LEU A 79 -4.82 -3.51 4.70
CA LEU A 79 -4.92 -2.15 5.23
C LEU A 79 -6.40 -1.84 5.54
N ARG A 80 -6.65 -1.24 6.69
CA ARG A 80 -7.91 -0.58 7.02
C ARG A 80 -7.63 0.91 7.19
N ILE A 81 -8.16 1.73 6.30
CA ILE A 81 -7.86 3.17 6.17
C ILE A 81 -9.15 3.94 6.40
N GLU A 82 -9.17 4.78 7.43
CA GLU A 82 -10.22 5.79 7.60
C GLU A 82 -9.79 7.08 6.89
N THR A 83 -10.75 7.73 6.24
CA THR A 83 -10.51 8.93 5.44
C THR A 83 -11.44 10.07 5.80
N TRP A 84 -10.88 11.27 5.96
CA TRP A 84 -11.63 12.49 6.30
C TRP A 84 -11.35 13.57 5.29
N LEU A 85 -12.39 14.30 4.87
CA LEU A 85 -12.20 15.58 4.20
C LEU A 85 -11.62 16.56 5.22
N TRP A 86 -10.36 16.97 5.04
CA TRP A 86 -9.73 17.95 5.93
C TRP A 86 -9.84 19.37 5.37
N ASN A 87 -9.93 19.49 4.04
CA ASN A 87 -10.08 20.77 3.38
C ASN A 87 -11.57 21.11 3.25
N PRO A 88 -12.11 22.04 4.06
CA PRO A 88 -13.53 22.38 4.04
C PRO A 88 -13.96 23.14 2.77
N LEU A 89 -12.99 23.63 1.98
CA LEU A 89 -13.24 24.32 0.72
C LEU A 89 -13.28 23.36 -0.48
N ALA A 90 -12.91 22.10 -0.27
CA ALA A 90 -12.97 21.10 -1.32
C ALA A 90 -14.39 20.51 -1.40
N ASP A 91 -15.09 20.80 -2.49
CA ASP A 91 -16.29 20.07 -2.87
C ASP A 91 -15.87 18.80 -3.61
N SER A 92 -15.47 17.76 -2.86
CA SER A 92 -14.99 16.52 -3.45
C SER A 92 -15.58 15.26 -2.82
N SER A 93 -16.17 14.47 -3.70
CA SER A 93 -16.52 13.09 -3.39
C SER A 93 -15.27 12.25 -3.16
N SER A 94 -15.43 11.22 -2.34
CA SER A 94 -14.41 10.21 -2.09
C SER A 94 -14.08 9.42 -3.38
N LEU A 95 -13.04 8.59 -3.35
CA LEU A 95 -12.68 7.70 -4.48
C LEU A 95 -13.86 6.83 -4.94
N PHE A 96 -14.74 6.51 -3.99
CA PHE A 96 -15.93 5.69 -4.18
C PHE A 96 -17.20 6.51 -4.48
N GLY A 97 -17.07 7.83 -4.70
CA GLY A 97 -18.21 8.71 -5.00
C GLY A 97 -19.02 9.12 -3.77
N VAL A 98 -18.55 8.82 -2.55
CA VAL A 98 -19.24 9.16 -1.31
C VAL A 98 -19.06 10.65 -1.00
N GLY A 99 -20.15 11.34 -0.70
CA GLY A 99 -20.15 12.78 -0.45
C GLY A 99 -19.30 13.21 0.76
N PRO A 100 -19.12 14.53 0.98
CA PRO A 100 -18.18 15.06 1.98
C PRO A 100 -18.63 14.91 3.44
N GLY A 101 -19.86 14.45 3.70
CA GLY A 101 -20.52 14.56 4.99
C GLY A 101 -20.05 13.62 6.11
N SER A 102 -19.33 12.55 5.79
CA SER A 102 -18.85 11.57 6.79
C SER A 102 -17.50 10.98 6.42
N PRO A 103 -16.70 10.57 7.42
CA PRO A 103 -15.55 9.72 7.19
C PRO A 103 -15.97 8.42 6.51
N ASP A 104 -15.12 7.89 5.63
CA ASP A 104 -15.31 6.57 5.02
C ASP A 104 -14.18 5.65 5.43
N VAL A 105 -14.43 4.33 5.37
CA VAL A 105 -13.47 3.30 5.72
C VAL A 105 -13.16 2.49 4.47
N TYR A 106 -11.90 2.49 4.08
CA TYR A 106 -11.38 1.70 2.98
C TYR A 106 -10.67 0.45 3.50
N HIS A 107 -10.88 -0.65 2.78
CA HIS A 107 -10.11 -1.87 2.96
C HIS A 107 -9.31 -2.13 1.69
N TYR A 108 -8.00 -2.31 1.83
CA TYR A 108 -7.10 -2.64 0.74
C TYR A 108 -6.35 -3.94 1.04
N GLU A 109 -6.20 -4.79 0.05
CA GLU A 109 -5.45 -6.04 0.16
C GLU A 109 -4.57 -6.26 -1.08
N ALA A 110 -3.32 -6.67 -0.85
CA ALA A 110 -2.37 -6.98 -1.91
C ALA A 110 -1.34 -8.01 -1.46
N GLU A 111 -0.69 -8.64 -2.43
CA GLU A 111 0.54 -9.39 -2.18
C GLU A 111 1.67 -8.43 -1.78
N VAL A 112 2.48 -8.84 -0.81
CA VAL A 112 3.61 -8.10 -0.28
C VAL A 112 4.74 -8.15 -1.30
N ASP A 113 5.12 -6.98 -1.77
CA ASP A 113 6.32 -6.73 -2.54
C ASP A 113 7.01 -5.50 -1.93
N PRO A 114 8.35 -5.53 -1.76
CA PRO A 114 9.07 -4.47 -1.07
C PRO A 114 9.17 -3.16 -1.83
N VAL A 115 8.79 -3.11 -3.10
CA VAL A 115 8.92 -1.93 -3.95
C VAL A 115 7.56 -1.50 -4.49
N PHE A 116 6.70 -2.44 -4.86
CA PHE A 116 5.45 -2.15 -5.55
C PHE A 116 4.34 -3.15 -5.21
N MET A 117 3.26 -2.67 -4.59
CA MET A 117 2.08 -3.50 -4.30
C MET A 117 0.90 -3.02 -5.14
N SER A 118 0.16 -3.94 -5.76
CA SER A 118 -1.08 -3.65 -6.48
C SER A 118 -2.18 -4.56 -5.97
N GLY A 119 -3.35 -3.99 -5.72
CA GLY A 119 -4.41 -4.70 -5.02
C GLY A 119 -5.80 -4.13 -5.25
N GLU A 120 -6.77 -4.80 -4.63
CA GLU A 120 -8.15 -4.35 -4.62
C GLU A 120 -8.41 -3.48 -3.39
N MET A 121 -9.22 -2.45 -3.58
CA MET A 121 -9.70 -1.56 -2.53
C MET A 121 -11.23 -1.54 -2.53
N THR A 122 -11.83 -1.59 -1.35
CA THR A 122 -13.28 -1.52 -1.13
C THR A 122 -13.62 -0.42 -0.12
N SER A 123 -14.86 0.06 -0.12
CA SER A 123 -15.38 1.05 0.81
C SER A 123 -16.54 0.48 1.61
N GLN A 124 -16.60 0.85 2.90
CA GLN A 124 -17.75 0.54 3.74
C GLN A 124 -19.00 1.32 3.31
N ALA A 125 -18.86 2.58 2.89
CA ALA A 125 -19.98 3.42 2.47
C ALA A 125 -20.47 3.13 1.03
N ALA A 126 -19.68 2.40 0.22
CA ALA A 126 -20.05 1.97 -1.13
C ALA A 126 -19.86 0.43 -1.29
N PRO A 127 -20.67 -0.38 -0.59
CA PRO A 127 -20.51 -1.84 -0.59
C PRO A 127 -20.71 -2.43 -1.99
N GLY A 128 -19.87 -3.41 -2.33
CA GLY A 128 -19.89 -4.09 -3.63
C GLY A 128 -19.08 -3.42 -4.74
N LEU A 129 -18.69 -2.15 -4.58
CA LEU A 129 -17.76 -1.50 -5.50
C LEU A 129 -16.31 -1.84 -5.15
N LYS A 130 -15.55 -2.31 -6.14
CA LYS A 130 -14.11 -2.59 -6.04
C LYS A 130 -13.34 -1.64 -6.94
N LEU A 131 -12.29 -1.05 -6.40
CA LEU A 131 -11.35 -0.20 -7.13
C LEU A 131 -9.97 -0.85 -7.13
N THR A 132 -9.15 -0.53 -8.12
CA THR A 132 -7.74 -0.94 -8.15
C THR A 132 -6.91 0.15 -7.53
N ALA A 133 -6.00 -0.23 -6.64
CA ALA A 133 -5.03 0.66 -6.04
C ALA A 133 -3.63 0.08 -6.11
N ALA A 134 -2.63 0.95 -6.22
CA ALA A 134 -1.23 0.59 -6.21
C ALA A 134 -0.43 1.48 -5.27
N LEU A 135 0.60 0.89 -4.67
CA LEU A 135 1.55 1.50 -3.76
C LEU A 135 2.94 1.34 -4.35
N MET A 136 3.70 2.43 -4.45
CA MET A 136 5.10 2.42 -4.83
C MET A 136 5.94 2.97 -3.68
N LYS A 137 6.95 2.21 -3.24
CA LYS A 137 7.77 2.61 -2.11
C LYS A 137 8.65 3.80 -2.48
N ILE A 138 8.62 4.82 -1.64
CA ILE A 138 9.45 6.02 -1.78
C ILE A 138 10.73 5.84 -0.97
N CYS A 139 10.59 5.45 0.29
CA CYS A 139 11.71 5.15 1.18
C CYS A 139 11.28 4.21 2.30
N ASP A 140 12.26 3.54 2.91
CA ASP A 140 12.06 2.83 4.17
C ASP A 140 11.84 3.81 5.32
N LEU A 141 11.11 3.36 6.34
CA LEU A 141 11.00 4.03 7.64
C LEU A 141 11.59 3.08 8.68
N ASP A 142 12.74 3.44 9.21
CA ASP A 142 13.39 2.63 10.23
C ASP A 142 12.66 2.76 11.57
N GLY A 143 12.43 1.61 12.21
CA GLY A 143 11.87 1.52 13.55
C GLY A 143 12.92 1.92 14.59
N ALA A 144 13.19 3.21 14.75
CA ALA A 144 14.01 3.73 15.83
C ALA A 144 13.31 4.91 16.51
N TYR A 145 12.37 4.60 17.41
CA TYR A 145 11.96 5.46 18.52
C TYR A 145 11.64 4.60 19.74
#